data_AF-A0A538KJU4-F1
#
_entry.id   AF-A0A538KJU4-F1
#
_cell.length_a   1.000
_cell.length_b   1.000
_cell.length_c   1.000
_cell.angle_alpha   90.00
_cell.angle_beta   90.00
_cell.angle_gamma   90.00
#
_symmetry.space_group_name_H-M   'P 1'
#
loop_
_entity.id
_entity.type
_entity.pdbx_description
1 polymer ?
#
loop_
_entity_poly.entity_id
_entity_poly.type
_entity_poly.pdbx_seq_one_letter_code
_entity_poly.pdbx_strand_id
1 'polypeptide(L)'
;MRSVRDDGSDSRRRGSAAGNASSNRPRSRAVPRKKVAPVKRGKYRVVFERDESGAWIARVPAVRGCHTYGRTIDQARRRIREALGLWVGDAETAELVEEIRLPSHLLKAIRDSRAARTRAENARAKARAVSAATARALVNELNLGLRDAAELLGLSHQRVQQLVLSSPR
;
A
#
# COMPACT_ATOMS: atom_id res chain seq x y z
N MET A 1 32.69 -56.16 47.06
CA MET A 1 31.41 -56.19 47.78
C MET A 1 30.51 -55.14 47.15
N ARG A 2 29.39 -55.58 46.54
CA ARG A 2 28.28 -54.77 45.95
C ARG A 2 28.65 -53.93 44.69
N SER A 3 27.87 -53.85 43.61
CA SER A 3 26.56 -54.41 43.26
C SER A 3 26.16 -53.96 41.83
N VAL A 4 25.18 -54.68 41.24
CA VAL A 4 24.21 -54.28 40.16
C VAL A 4 24.76 -54.29 38.72
N ARG A 5 24.43 -55.27 37.83
CA ARG A 5 23.16 -55.55 37.09
C ARG A 5 22.86 -54.49 36.00
N ASP A 6 22.31 -54.75 34.82
CA ASP A 6 21.75 -55.94 34.16
C ASP A 6 21.60 -55.68 32.65
N ASP A 7 21.60 -56.77 31.88
CA ASP A 7 20.79 -57.12 30.70
C ASP A 7 20.41 -56.10 29.61
N GLY A 8 21.07 -56.25 28.45
CA GLY A 8 20.57 -57.10 27.37
C GLY A 8 19.09 -57.00 26.95
N SER A 9 18.84 -56.46 25.76
CA SER A 9 17.77 -56.95 24.89
C SER A 9 18.15 -56.85 23.41
N ASP A 10 18.32 -58.05 22.83
CA ASP A 10 18.39 -58.36 21.41
C ASP A 10 16.97 -58.33 20.81
N SER A 11 16.82 -57.83 19.58
CA SER A 11 16.26 -58.67 18.49
C SER A 11 15.98 -57.91 17.19
N ARG A 12 16.70 -58.39 16.16
CA ARG A 12 16.19 -58.81 14.84
C ARG A 12 15.73 -57.73 13.85
N ARG A 13 16.68 -57.41 12.96
CA ARG A 13 16.42 -57.02 11.57
C ARG A 13 15.71 -58.16 10.82
N ARG A 14 14.59 -57.84 10.16
CA ARG A 14 14.10 -58.59 8.98
C ARG A 14 13.91 -57.60 7.83
N GLY A 15 14.57 -57.89 6.72
CA GLY A 15 14.32 -57.23 5.44
C GLY A 15 12.95 -57.60 4.89
N SER A 16 12.45 -56.77 3.98
CA SER A 16 11.40 -57.16 3.06
C SER A 16 11.60 -56.51 1.71
N ALA A 17 11.32 -57.34 0.72
CA ALA A 17 11.61 -57.23 -0.70
C ALA A 17 10.90 -56.08 -1.41
N ALA A 18 11.52 -55.67 -2.51
CA ALA A 18 10.94 -54.87 -3.56
C ALA A 18 9.75 -55.58 -4.22
N GLY A 19 8.65 -54.85 -4.37
CA GLY A 19 7.51 -55.22 -5.20
C GLY A 19 7.07 -54.01 -6.02
N ASN A 20 7.31 -54.07 -7.32
CA ASN A 20 6.78 -53.13 -8.31
C ASN A 20 5.28 -53.40 -8.49
N ALA A 21 4.44 -52.38 -8.35
CA ALA A 21 3.05 -52.39 -8.79
C ALA A 21 2.74 -51.08 -9.53
N SER A 22 2.58 -51.20 -10.84
CA SER A 22 2.15 -50.17 -11.77
C SER A 22 0.63 -50.02 -11.76
N SER A 23 0.17 -48.76 -11.97
CA SER A 23 -1.18 -48.33 -12.39
C SER A 23 -2.31 -48.59 -11.38
N ASN A 24 -3.27 -47.71 -11.09
CA ASN A 24 -3.93 -46.70 -11.91
C ASN A 24 -4.67 -45.73 -10.94
N ARG A 25 -4.24 -44.46 -10.81
CA ARG A 25 -5.01 -43.43 -10.10
C ARG A 25 -5.56 -42.45 -11.14
N PRO A 26 -6.88 -42.24 -11.25
CA PRO A 26 -7.42 -41.26 -12.17
C PRO A 26 -6.91 -39.88 -11.76
N ARG A 27 -6.11 -39.24 -12.63
CA ARG A 27 -5.74 -37.84 -12.48
C ARG A 27 -7.03 -37.03 -12.52
N SER A 28 -7.33 -36.30 -11.44
CA SER A 28 -8.40 -35.32 -11.39
C SER A 28 -8.23 -34.37 -12.57
N ARG A 29 -9.10 -34.50 -13.57
CA ARG A 29 -9.10 -33.67 -14.76
C ARG A 29 -9.39 -32.25 -14.31
N ALA A 30 -8.46 -31.32 -14.54
CA ALA A 30 -8.70 -29.91 -14.28
C ALA A 30 -9.91 -29.47 -15.11
N VAL A 31 -10.99 -29.11 -14.43
CA VAL A 31 -12.16 -28.51 -15.07
C VAL A 31 -11.74 -27.19 -15.71
N PRO A 32 -12.09 -26.94 -16.99
CA PRO A 32 -11.78 -25.67 -17.62
C PRO A 32 -12.44 -24.54 -16.84
N ARG A 33 -11.64 -23.56 -16.39
CA ARG A 33 -12.14 -22.38 -15.68
C ARG A 33 -13.14 -21.69 -16.61
N LYS A 34 -14.43 -21.80 -16.29
CA LYS A 34 -15.50 -21.05 -16.94
C LYS A 34 -15.09 -19.58 -16.89
N LYS A 35 -14.95 -18.94 -18.06
CA LYS A 35 -14.61 -17.52 -18.15
C LYS A 35 -15.59 -16.76 -17.27
N VAL A 36 -15.11 -16.21 -16.15
CA VAL A 36 -15.92 -15.37 -15.27
C VAL A 36 -16.25 -14.14 -16.10
N ALA A 37 -17.52 -13.98 -16.47
CA ALA A 37 -17.99 -12.78 -17.15
C ALA A 37 -17.57 -11.55 -16.34
N PRO A 38 -17.27 -10.40 -16.99
CA PRO A 38 -16.95 -9.19 -16.26
C PRO A 38 -18.11 -8.87 -15.32
N VAL A 39 -17.85 -8.93 -14.00
CA VAL A 39 -18.81 -8.51 -12.99
C VAL A 39 -19.12 -7.05 -13.30
N LYS A 40 -20.40 -6.75 -13.62
CA LYS A 40 -20.85 -5.37 -13.75
C LYS A 40 -20.54 -4.66 -12.44
N ARG A 41 -19.61 -3.71 -12.46
CA ARG A 41 -19.27 -2.87 -11.32
C ARG A 41 -20.17 -1.65 -11.35
N GLY A 42 -21.03 -1.53 -10.36
CA GLY A 42 -21.81 -0.34 -10.11
C GLY A 42 -20.92 0.83 -9.69
N LYS A 43 -21.40 2.03 -9.95
CA LYS A 43 -20.81 3.29 -9.52
C LYS A 43 -21.80 3.98 -8.59
N TYR A 44 -21.42 4.17 -7.33
CA TYR A 44 -22.30 4.76 -6.32
C TYR A 44 -21.70 6.06 -5.81
N ARG A 45 -22.52 7.12 -5.80
CA ARG A 45 -22.17 8.36 -5.15
C ARG A 45 -22.34 8.21 -3.64
N VAL A 46 -21.30 8.55 -2.88
CA VAL A 46 -21.30 8.52 -1.42
C VAL A 46 -21.13 9.94 -0.90
N VAL A 47 -22.12 10.43 -0.16
CA VAL A 47 -22.09 11.76 0.43
C VAL A 47 -21.61 11.67 1.86
N PHE A 48 -20.56 12.43 2.20
CA PHE A 48 -19.99 12.55 3.53
C PHE A 48 -20.33 13.92 4.11
N GLU A 49 -20.98 13.93 5.27
CA GLU A 49 -21.37 15.13 6.02
C GLU A 49 -20.84 15.02 7.45
N ARG A 50 -20.50 16.16 8.06
CA ARG A 50 -20.11 16.21 9.46
C ARG A 50 -21.30 16.71 10.28
N ASP A 51 -21.65 15.97 11.33
CA ASP A 51 -22.74 16.32 12.22
C ASP A 51 -22.29 17.21 13.39
N GLU A 52 -23.26 17.64 14.19
CA GLU A 52 -23.06 18.52 15.36
C GLU A 52 -22.23 17.85 16.47
N SER A 53 -22.26 16.51 16.56
CA SER A 53 -21.41 15.75 17.49
C SER A 53 -19.95 15.64 17.02
N GLY A 54 -19.68 16.10 15.79
CA GLY A 54 -18.38 16.05 15.14
C GLY A 54 -18.09 14.72 14.44
N ALA A 55 -19.05 13.80 14.39
CA ALA A 55 -18.95 12.53 13.66
C ALA A 55 -19.22 12.74 12.16
N TRP A 56 -18.71 11.81 11.36
CA TRP A 56 -18.94 11.75 9.92
C TRP A 56 -20.09 10.81 9.62
N ILE A 57 -21.09 11.32 8.90
CA ILE A 57 -22.19 10.58 8.33
C ILE A 57 -21.87 10.31 6.87
N ALA A 58 -21.84 9.05 6.46
CA ALA A 58 -21.74 8.66 5.06
C ALA A 58 -23.05 8.04 4.61
N ARG A 59 -23.55 8.43 3.42
CA ARG A 59 -24.78 7.87 2.84
C ARG A 59 -24.66 7.66 1.34
N VAL A 60 -25.37 6.65 0.83
CA VAL A 60 -25.50 6.39 -0.61
C VAL A 60 -26.90 6.82 -1.06
N PRO A 61 -27.10 8.01 -1.67
CA PRO A 61 -28.43 8.52 -1.97
C PRO A 61 -29.26 7.61 -2.90
N ALA A 62 -28.59 6.84 -3.77
CA ALA A 62 -29.24 5.89 -4.68
C ALA A 62 -29.76 4.62 -3.99
N VAL A 63 -29.33 4.35 -2.75
CA VAL A 63 -29.72 3.16 -1.98
C VAL A 63 -30.41 3.63 -0.70
N ARG A 64 -31.74 3.60 -0.70
CA ARG A 64 -32.56 4.07 0.43
C ARG A 64 -32.15 3.32 1.71
N GLY A 65 -31.88 4.08 2.77
CA GLY A 65 -31.49 3.52 4.07
C GLY A 65 -30.01 3.15 4.19
N CYS A 66 -29.21 3.21 3.11
CA CYS A 66 -27.78 2.97 3.18
C CYS A 66 -27.05 4.21 3.73
N HIS A 67 -26.77 4.18 5.03
CA HIS A 67 -26.01 5.20 5.74
C HIS A 67 -25.20 4.56 6.87
N THR A 68 -24.15 5.25 7.30
CA THR A 68 -23.31 4.84 8.43
C THR A 68 -22.65 6.04 9.09
N TYR A 69 -22.04 5.80 10.24
CA TYR A 69 -21.34 6.80 11.04
C TYR A 69 -19.88 6.39 11.26
N GLY A 70 -18.99 7.37 11.34
CA GLY A 70 -17.59 7.17 11.72
C GLY A 70 -17.01 8.39 12.44
N ARG A 71 -16.11 8.18 13.39
CA ARG A 71 -15.36 9.26 14.04
C ARG A 71 -14.41 9.96 13.07
N THR A 72 -14.03 9.28 11.98
CA THR A 72 -13.20 9.80 10.90
C THR A 72 -13.81 9.48 9.54
N ILE A 73 -13.45 10.24 8.51
CA ILE A 73 -13.83 9.96 7.11
C ILE A 73 -13.40 8.54 6.72
N ASP A 74 -12.20 8.13 7.09
CA ASP A 74 -11.66 6.80 6.82
C ASP A 74 -12.51 5.67 7.44
N GLN A 75 -12.97 5.87 8.68
CA GLN A 75 -13.86 4.90 9.32
C GLN A 75 -15.22 4.85 8.61
N ALA A 76 -15.80 6.01 8.29
CA ALA A 76 -17.07 6.09 7.57
C ALA A 76 -16.95 5.45 6.17
N ARG A 77 -15.82 5.61 5.48
CA ARG A 77 -15.52 5.00 4.17
C ARG A 77 -15.51 3.47 4.21
N ARG A 78 -14.90 2.87 5.24
CA ARG A 78 -14.91 1.40 5.39
C ARG A 78 -16.33 0.90 5.65
N ARG A 79 -17.01 1.51 6.62
CA ARG A 79 -18.35 1.09 7.05
C ARG A 79 -19.41 1.29 5.97
N ILE A 80 -19.29 2.31 5.11
CA ILE A 80 -20.31 2.54 4.07
C ILE A 80 -20.24 1.49 2.97
N ARG A 81 -19.05 0.90 2.72
CA ARG A 81 -18.91 -0.25 1.81
C ARG A 81 -19.57 -1.48 2.40
N GLU A 82 -19.34 -1.77 3.68
CA GLU A 82 -20.02 -2.87 4.40
C GLU A 82 -21.55 -2.67 4.40
N ALA A 83 -22.01 -1.47 4.72
CA ALA A 83 -23.43 -1.12 4.72
C ALA A 83 -24.06 -1.24 3.33
N LEU A 84 -23.35 -0.85 2.27
CA LEU A 84 -23.79 -1.02 0.88
C LEU A 84 -23.91 -2.50 0.51
N GLY A 85 -23.00 -3.35 1.01
CA GLY A 85 -23.03 -4.81 0.80
C GLY A 85 -24.28 -5.51 1.33
N LEU A 86 -25.02 -4.88 2.24
CA LEU A 86 -26.32 -5.38 2.71
C LEU A 86 -27.44 -5.21 1.67
N TRP A 87 -27.24 -4.37 0.66
CA TRP A 87 -28.27 -4.00 -0.33
C TRP A 87 -27.91 -4.44 -1.75
N VAL A 88 -26.62 -4.51 -2.07
CA VAL A 88 -26.14 -4.80 -3.44
C VAL A 88 -25.04 -5.86 -3.44
N GLY A 89 -25.07 -6.74 -4.43
CA GLY A 89 -24.09 -7.85 -4.53
C GLY A 89 -22.71 -7.46 -5.06
N ASP A 90 -22.55 -6.23 -5.57
CA ASP A 90 -21.31 -5.74 -6.18
C ASP A 90 -20.52 -4.77 -5.29
N ALA A 91 -20.96 -4.54 -4.05
CA ALA A 91 -20.45 -3.51 -3.14
C ALA A 91 -18.92 -3.54 -2.96
N GLU A 92 -18.30 -4.71 -2.91
CA GLU A 92 -16.83 -4.83 -2.76
C GLU A 92 -16.06 -4.31 -3.97
N THR A 93 -16.60 -4.51 -5.16
CA THR A 93 -15.96 -4.13 -6.42
C THR A 93 -16.47 -2.82 -7.01
N ALA A 94 -17.53 -2.27 -6.42
CA ALA A 94 -18.15 -1.04 -6.87
C ALA A 94 -17.23 0.17 -6.69
N GLU A 95 -17.28 1.08 -7.67
CA GLU A 95 -16.62 2.38 -7.62
C GLU A 95 -17.44 3.31 -6.72
N LEU A 96 -16.83 3.82 -5.65
CA LEU A 96 -17.47 4.79 -4.76
C LEU A 96 -16.95 6.19 -5.09
N VAL A 97 -17.84 7.06 -5.57
CA VAL A 97 -17.53 8.47 -5.82
C VAL A 97 -17.84 9.27 -4.57
N GLU A 98 -16.80 9.70 -3.87
CA GLU A 98 -16.94 10.44 -2.61
C GLU A 98 -17.24 11.93 -2.86
N GLU A 99 -18.34 12.41 -2.29
CA GLU A 99 -18.72 13.81 -2.21
C GLU A 99 -18.63 14.25 -0.74
N ILE A 100 -17.56 14.96 -0.38
CA ILE A 100 -17.38 15.49 0.98
C ILE A 100 -17.96 16.89 1.04
N ARG A 101 -18.99 17.08 1.87
CA ARG A 101 -19.62 18.39 2.06
C ARG A 101 -18.85 19.22 3.07
N LEU A 102 -18.33 20.35 2.61
CA LEU A 102 -17.63 21.34 3.41
C LEU A 102 -18.08 22.75 2.99
N PRO A 103 -18.08 23.72 3.92
CA PRO A 103 -18.24 25.13 3.58
C PRO A 103 -17.30 25.57 2.46
N SER A 104 -17.81 26.43 1.55
CA SER A 104 -17.08 26.86 0.33
C SER A 104 -15.73 27.51 0.63
N HIS A 105 -15.64 28.31 1.69
CA HIS A 105 -14.39 28.95 2.12
C HIS A 105 -13.33 27.93 2.55
N LEU A 106 -13.72 26.83 3.19
CA LEU A 106 -12.80 25.74 3.56
C LEU A 106 -12.33 24.96 2.33
N LEU A 107 -13.22 24.70 1.36
CA LEU A 107 -12.85 24.07 0.09
C LEU A 107 -11.82 24.92 -0.67
N LYS A 108 -12.02 26.25 -0.70
CA LYS A 108 -11.07 27.20 -1.28
C LYS A 108 -9.73 27.15 -0.55
N ALA A 109 -9.73 27.25 0.78
CA ALA A 109 -8.51 27.18 1.58
C ALA A 109 -7.72 25.87 1.38
N ILE A 110 -8.41 24.72 1.33
CA ILE A 110 -7.79 23.41 1.04
C ILE A 110 -7.17 23.40 -0.35
N ARG A 111 -7.88 23.90 -1.36
CA ARG A 111 -7.37 24.00 -2.74
C ARG A 111 -6.13 24.87 -2.81
N ASP A 112 -6.18 26.05 -2.21
CA ASP A 112 -5.08 27.01 -2.21
C ASP A 112 -3.84 26.42 -1.49
N SER A 113 -4.06 25.74 -0.37
CA SER A 113 -3.01 25.03 0.36
C SER A 113 -2.37 23.92 -0.48
N ARG A 114 -3.17 23.09 -1.15
CA ARG A 114 -2.66 22.04 -2.04
C ARG A 114 -1.86 22.63 -3.20
N ALA A 115 -2.39 23.68 -3.84
CA ALA A 115 -1.70 24.34 -4.94
C ALA A 115 -0.37 24.97 -4.51
N ALA A 116 -0.33 25.59 -3.33
CA ALA A 116 0.90 26.13 -2.76
C ALA A 116 1.94 25.04 -2.49
N ARG A 117 1.53 23.89 -1.94
CA ARG A 117 2.42 22.74 -1.72
C ARG A 117 2.97 22.19 -3.02
N THR A 118 2.13 21.97 -4.04
CA THR A 118 2.59 21.49 -5.35
C THR A 118 3.61 22.45 -5.97
N ARG A 119 3.35 23.76 -5.92
CA ARG A 119 4.30 24.77 -6.39
C ARG A 119 5.63 24.69 -5.63
N ALA A 120 5.59 24.59 -4.30
CA ALA A 120 6.78 24.48 -3.47
C ALA A 120 7.57 23.20 -3.77
N GLU A 121 6.91 22.06 -3.90
CA GLU A 121 7.56 20.78 -4.24
C GLU A 121 8.20 20.82 -5.63
N ASN A 122 7.53 21.40 -6.63
CA ASN A 122 8.10 21.56 -7.96
C ASN A 122 9.34 22.47 -7.95
N ALA A 123 9.27 23.59 -7.22
CA ALA A 123 10.42 24.50 -7.07
C ALA A 123 11.60 23.81 -6.34
N ARG A 124 11.31 23.07 -5.26
CA ARG A 124 12.30 22.28 -4.52
C ARG A 124 12.91 21.18 -5.37
N ALA A 125 12.13 20.50 -6.20
CA ALA A 125 12.61 19.46 -7.11
C ALA A 125 13.57 20.04 -8.16
N LYS A 126 13.21 21.19 -8.77
CA LYS A 126 14.09 21.89 -9.70
C LYS A 126 15.40 22.34 -9.04
N ALA A 127 15.31 22.98 -7.88
CA ALA A 127 16.49 23.40 -7.12
C ALA A 127 17.39 22.21 -6.78
N ARG A 128 16.81 21.10 -6.31
CA ARG A 128 17.54 19.87 -6.00
C ARG A 128 18.24 19.29 -7.22
N ALA A 129 17.59 19.28 -8.39
CA ALA A 129 18.17 18.77 -9.62
C ALA A 129 19.40 19.60 -10.04
N VAL A 130 19.29 20.93 -10.00
CA VAL A 130 20.40 21.84 -10.30
C VAL A 130 21.54 21.65 -9.29
N SER A 131 21.26 21.70 -7.98
CA SER A 131 22.28 21.47 -6.95
C SER A 131 22.97 20.12 -7.09
N ALA A 132 22.25 19.07 -7.48
CA ALA A 132 22.84 17.75 -7.71
C ALA A 132 23.77 17.73 -8.93
N ALA A 133 23.36 18.37 -10.03
CA ALA A 133 24.20 18.48 -11.22
C ALA A 133 25.48 19.29 -10.92
N THR A 134 25.36 20.44 -10.26
CA THR A 134 26.51 21.26 -9.89
C THR A 134 27.43 20.55 -8.90
N ALA A 135 26.89 19.89 -7.87
CA ALA A 135 27.68 19.11 -6.92
C ALA A 135 28.51 18.03 -7.63
N ARG A 136 27.93 17.33 -8.61
CA ARG A 136 28.64 16.33 -9.40
C ARG A 136 29.73 16.95 -10.27
N ALA A 137 29.47 18.07 -10.93
CA ALA A 137 30.50 18.75 -11.73
C ALA A 137 31.69 19.18 -10.86
N LEU A 138 31.43 19.79 -9.69
CA LEU A 138 32.49 20.20 -8.76
C LEU A 138 33.36 19.01 -8.30
N VAL A 139 32.73 17.90 -7.94
CA VAL A 139 33.44 16.72 -7.40
C VAL A 139 34.11 15.89 -8.49
N ASN A 140 33.45 15.68 -9.64
CA ASN A 140 33.93 14.74 -10.64
C ASN A 140 34.78 15.39 -11.74
N GLU A 141 34.46 16.62 -12.14
CA GLU A 141 35.17 17.31 -13.23
C GLU A 141 36.35 18.12 -12.69
N LEU A 142 36.15 18.83 -11.58
CA LEU A 142 37.20 19.64 -10.94
C LEU A 142 37.92 18.91 -9.79
N ASN A 143 37.50 17.69 -9.44
CA ASN A 143 38.08 16.87 -8.37
C ASN A 143 38.12 17.55 -6.99
N LEU A 144 37.14 18.43 -6.69
CA LEU A 144 37.05 19.09 -5.39
C LEU A 144 36.67 18.09 -4.28
N GLY A 145 37.23 18.32 -3.09
CA GLY A 145 36.78 17.66 -1.88
C GLY A 145 35.31 18.00 -1.56
N LEU A 146 34.59 17.05 -0.94
CA LEU A 146 33.18 17.23 -0.58
C LEU A 146 32.93 18.44 0.34
N ARG A 147 33.93 18.86 1.14
CA ARG A 147 33.83 20.01 2.03
C ARG A 147 33.86 21.34 1.27
N ASP A 148 34.77 21.47 0.31
CA ASP A 148 34.88 22.69 -0.50
C ASP A 148 33.68 22.83 -1.43
N ALA A 149 33.21 21.73 -2.02
CA ALA A 149 31.97 21.74 -2.81
C ALA A 149 30.74 22.11 -1.97
N ALA A 150 30.72 21.76 -0.67
CA ALA A 150 29.64 22.11 0.24
C ALA A 150 29.65 23.60 0.59
N GLU A 151 30.83 24.17 0.86
CA GLU A 151 31.02 25.60 1.07
C GLU A 151 30.53 26.41 -0.13
N LEU A 152 30.97 26.03 -1.35
CA LEU A 152 30.58 26.72 -2.59
C LEU A 152 29.08 26.65 -2.89
N LEU A 153 28.42 25.54 -2.55
CA LEU A 153 26.99 25.36 -2.76
C LEU A 153 26.13 25.93 -1.62
N GLY A 154 26.74 26.39 -0.52
CA GLY A 154 26.01 26.79 0.69
C GLY A 154 25.21 25.64 1.30
N LEU A 155 25.72 24.40 1.21
CA LEU A 155 25.08 23.18 1.69
C LEU A 155 25.94 22.50 2.75
N SER A 156 25.38 21.54 3.48
CA SER A 156 26.19 20.67 4.34
C SER A 156 26.95 19.63 3.51
N HIS A 157 28.13 19.19 3.99
CA HIS A 157 28.90 18.14 3.33
C HIS A 157 28.11 16.83 3.17
N GLN A 158 27.29 16.45 4.17
CA GLN A 158 26.39 15.30 4.08
C GLN A 158 25.37 15.47 2.95
N ARG A 159 24.86 16.69 2.76
CA ARG A 159 23.92 16.98 1.69
C ARG A 159 24.57 16.86 0.31
N VAL A 160 25.78 17.38 0.14
CA VAL A 160 26.56 17.20 -1.09
C VAL A 160 26.83 15.72 -1.37
N GLN A 161 27.27 14.97 -0.35
CA GLN A 161 27.48 13.52 -0.47
C GLN A 161 26.22 12.80 -0.93
N GLN A 162 25.05 13.08 -0.34
CA GLN A 162 23.77 12.51 -0.76
C GLN A 162 23.43 12.83 -2.22
N LEU A 163 23.67 14.07 -2.66
CA LEU A 163 23.36 14.51 -4.03
C LEU A 163 24.26 13.85 -5.07
N VAL A 164 25.53 13.62 -4.74
CA VAL A 164 26.49 12.92 -5.61
C VAL A 164 26.16 11.43 -5.71
N LEU A 165 25.81 10.79 -4.58
CA LEU A 165 25.46 9.37 -4.54
C LEU A 165 24.09 9.04 -5.17
N SER A 166 23.17 10.00 -5.20
CA SER A 166 21.86 9.83 -5.81
C SER A 166 21.96 10.02 -7.33
N SER A 167 22.32 8.97 -8.06
CA SER A 167 22.30 9.00 -9.53
C SER A 167 20.89 9.33 -10.05
N PRO A 168 20.75 10.22 -11.05
CA PRO A 168 19.49 10.37 -11.75
C PRO A 168 19.14 9.03 -12.43
N ARG A 169 17.93 8.53 -12.19
CA ARG A 169 17.36 7.41 -12.95
C ARG A 169 16.78 7.90 -14.26
#